data_AF-A0A7V4ENB9-F1
#
_entry.id   AF-A0A7V4ENB9-F1
#
_cell.length_a   1.000
_cell.length_b   1.000
_cell.length_c   1.000
_cell.angle_alpha   90.00
_cell.angle_beta   90.00
_cell.angle_gamma   90.00
#
_symmetry.space_group_name_H-M   'P 1'
#
loop_
_entity.id
_entity.type
_entity.pdbx_description
1 polymer ?
#
loop_
_entity_poly.entity_id
_entity_poly.type
_entity_poly.pdbx_seq_one_letter_code
_entity_poly.pdbx_strand_id
1 'polypeptide(L)'
;MPQLADDLNKVMDSIRRADHAASLEKAGAALKKIWLSLELNQSSIINQQEALKSLLQLLLQNIGELVDEDSWLRGQLEIVSKVVSFVEQFNKTTDLLAKYITEKPVDGATTEADMKKGILKGDWDLASAKSSIRMKTTGYLDTTQTVYKILADIGITSEATVGTLVSDNIEVDEAKLRQALNNDKTEVANLLQGFAEKMDSYLESQTKVSMVDTMAGNFYRRILGIDDQQERIDDNISTWEDRIEALEERYRNQFSAMESYLSTLQSQSSYLLNQLNNLTKSSSSSSK
;
A
#
# COMPACT_ATOMS: atom_id res chain seq x y z
N MET A 1 -38.93 4.19 54.41
CA MET A 1 -37.54 3.70 54.57
C MET A 1 -37.24 2.32 53.97
N PRO A 2 -38.14 1.31 53.97
CA PRO A 2 -37.81 -0.03 53.42
C PRO A 2 -37.44 -0.02 51.93
N GLN A 3 -38.11 0.82 51.15
CA GLN A 3 -37.94 0.91 49.70
C GLN A 3 -36.58 1.51 49.30
N LEU A 4 -36.07 2.48 50.07
CA LEU A 4 -34.76 3.09 49.83
C LEU A 4 -33.61 2.11 50.13
N ALA A 5 -33.75 1.31 51.20
CA ALA A 5 -32.78 0.27 51.55
C ALA A 5 -32.75 -0.85 50.51
N ASP A 6 -33.91 -1.24 49.98
CA ASP A 6 -34.03 -2.22 48.90
C ASP A 6 -33.42 -1.71 47.58
N ASP A 7 -33.68 -0.45 47.24
CA ASP A 7 -33.08 0.21 46.07
C ASP A 7 -31.55 0.32 46.21
N LEU A 8 -31.05 0.67 47.40
CA LEU A 8 -29.61 0.72 47.67
C LEU A 8 -28.96 -0.67 47.56
N ASN A 9 -29.60 -1.71 48.08
CA ASN A 9 -29.09 -3.09 47.97
C ASN A 9 -29.04 -3.55 46.51
N LYS A 10 -30.08 -3.25 45.71
CA LYS A 10 -30.09 -3.54 44.27
C LYS A 10 -28.96 -2.84 43.53
N VAL A 11 -28.67 -1.60 43.90
CA VAL A 11 -27.56 -0.83 43.33
C VAL A 11 -26.20 -1.39 43.78
N MET A 12 -26.02 -1.74 45.06
CA MET A 12 -24.81 -2.42 45.53
C MET A 12 -24.59 -3.77 44.83
N ASP A 13 -25.64 -4.56 44.61
CA ASP A 13 -25.54 -5.82 43.86
C ASP A 13 -25.27 -5.60 42.37
N SER A 14 -25.69 -4.47 41.80
CA SER A 14 -25.37 -4.09 40.43
C SER A 14 -23.91 -3.65 40.31
N ILE A 15 -23.38 -2.93 41.31
CA ILE A 15 -21.96 -2.56 41.40
C ILE A 15 -21.10 -3.81 41.58
N ARG A 16 -21.48 -4.72 42.49
CA ARG A 16 -20.75 -5.98 42.73
C ARG A 16 -20.67 -6.90 41.52
N ARG A 17 -21.65 -6.80 40.61
CA ARG A 17 -21.72 -7.59 39.37
C ARG A 17 -21.26 -6.81 38.15
N ALA A 18 -20.85 -5.56 38.29
CA ALA A 18 -20.42 -4.75 37.16
C ALA A 18 -19.03 -5.19 36.70
N ASP A 19 -18.93 -5.52 35.42
CA ASP A 19 -17.76 -6.07 34.74
C ASP A 19 -17.28 -5.22 33.55
N HIS A 20 -18.01 -4.15 33.20
CA HIS A 20 -17.70 -3.26 32.08
C HIS A 20 -18.29 -1.86 32.27
N ALA A 21 -17.70 -0.81 31.68
CA ALA A 21 -18.12 0.59 31.87
C ALA A 21 -19.63 0.84 31.77
N ALA A 22 -20.32 0.20 30.83
CA ALA A 22 -21.76 0.35 30.65
C ALA A 22 -22.61 -0.16 31.85
N SER A 23 -22.13 -1.13 32.63
CA SER A 23 -22.81 -1.59 33.85
C SER A 23 -22.49 -0.69 35.04
N LEU A 24 -21.27 -0.14 35.11
CA LEU A 24 -20.88 0.87 36.09
C LEU A 24 -21.61 2.20 35.88
N GLU A 25 -21.77 2.65 34.64
CA GLU A 25 -22.51 3.86 34.29
C GLU A 25 -24.00 3.74 34.67
N LYS A 26 -24.61 2.58 34.41
CA LYS A 26 -25.97 2.27 34.88
C LYS A 26 -26.08 2.27 36.40
N ALA A 27 -25.09 1.71 37.09
CA ALA A 27 -25.04 1.71 38.56
C ALA A 27 -24.84 3.13 39.12
N GLY A 28 -23.98 3.93 38.51
CA GLY A 28 -23.77 5.35 38.83
C GLY A 28 -25.04 6.18 38.61
N ALA A 29 -25.75 5.96 37.51
CA ALA A 29 -27.04 6.61 37.26
C ALA A 29 -28.10 6.25 38.32
N ALA A 30 -28.12 4.98 38.76
CA ALA A 30 -29.01 4.52 39.82
C ALA A 30 -28.62 5.08 41.20
N LEU A 31 -27.33 5.12 41.54
CA LEU A 31 -26.81 5.81 42.74
C LEU A 31 -27.18 7.30 42.75
N LYS A 32 -27.01 7.99 41.61
CA LYS A 32 -27.34 9.41 41.45
C LYS A 32 -28.83 9.66 41.68
N LYS A 33 -29.69 8.74 41.22
CA LYS A 33 -31.15 8.79 41.46
C LYS A 33 -31.49 8.60 42.95
N ILE A 34 -30.79 7.71 43.66
CA ILE A 34 -30.96 7.51 45.11
C ILE A 34 -30.45 8.72 45.91
N TRP A 35 -29.30 9.28 45.51
CA TRP A 35 -28.77 10.51 46.10
C TRP A 35 -29.76 11.68 45.94
N LEU A 36 -30.33 11.87 44.74
CA LEU A 36 -31.32 12.92 44.50
C LEU A 36 -32.61 12.72 45.31
N SER A 37 -33.07 11.46 45.46
CA SER A 37 -34.25 11.17 46.28
C SER A 37 -34.02 11.35 47.78
N LEU A 38 -32.78 11.18 48.25
CA LEU A 38 -32.36 11.53 49.61
C LEU A 38 -32.30 13.05 49.82
N GLU A 39 -31.72 13.79 48.86
CA GLU A 39 -31.61 15.26 48.90
C GLU A 39 -32.99 15.94 48.99
N LEU A 40 -33.99 15.39 48.30
CA LEU A 40 -35.36 15.91 48.28
C LEU A 40 -36.18 15.59 49.56
N ASN A 41 -35.76 14.63 50.37
CA ASN A 41 -36.44 14.23 51.62
C ASN A 41 -35.83 14.94 52.85
N GLN A 42 -36.06 16.25 52.99
CA GLN A 42 -35.42 17.14 53.98
C GLN A 42 -35.86 16.99 55.47
N SER A 43 -36.48 15.89 55.90
CA SER A 43 -37.04 15.80 57.27
C SER A 43 -36.37 14.78 58.20
N SER A 44 -35.60 15.32 59.16
CA SER A 44 -35.44 14.88 60.57
C SER A 44 -34.46 13.76 60.99
N ILE A 45 -33.49 13.31 60.19
CA ILE A 45 -32.41 12.41 60.67
C ILE A 45 -31.03 12.92 60.20
N ILE A 46 -30.62 14.06 60.76
CA ILE A 46 -29.50 14.90 60.25
C ILE A 46 -28.15 14.17 60.21
N ASN A 47 -27.82 13.29 61.15
CA ASN A 47 -26.47 12.69 61.20
C ASN A 47 -26.28 11.44 60.33
N GLN A 48 -27.28 10.55 60.26
CA GLN A 48 -27.18 9.32 59.46
C GLN A 48 -27.40 9.58 57.96
N GLN A 49 -28.24 10.57 57.62
CA GLN A 49 -28.47 10.96 56.24
C GLN A 49 -27.25 11.65 55.62
N GLU A 50 -26.55 12.52 56.37
CA GLU A 50 -25.32 13.18 55.89
C GLU A 50 -24.14 12.20 55.73
N ALA A 51 -24.00 11.22 56.63
CA ALA A 51 -23.01 10.16 56.50
C ALA A 51 -23.27 9.27 55.26
N LEU A 52 -24.53 8.91 55.02
CA LEU A 52 -24.92 8.14 53.84
C LEU A 52 -24.74 8.95 52.55
N LYS A 53 -25.08 10.25 52.56
CA LYS A 53 -24.87 11.16 51.45
C LYS A 53 -23.39 11.27 51.07
N SER A 54 -22.52 11.40 52.07
CA SER A 54 -21.06 11.45 51.88
C SER A 54 -20.52 10.15 51.28
N LEU A 55 -20.98 8.99 51.78
CA LEU A 55 -20.62 7.69 51.22
C LEU A 55 -21.08 7.54 49.76
N LEU A 56 -22.31 7.94 49.44
CA LEU A 56 -22.86 7.88 48.09
C LEU A 56 -22.12 8.81 47.12
N GLN A 57 -21.71 10.00 47.57
CA GLN A 57 -20.88 10.91 46.77
C GLN A 57 -19.52 10.31 46.47
N LEU A 58 -18.86 9.69 47.46
CA LEU A 58 -17.58 9.02 47.27
C LEU A 58 -17.70 7.83 46.31
N LEU A 59 -18.77 7.03 46.42
CA LEU A 59 -19.05 5.95 45.49
C LEU A 59 -19.32 6.45 44.07
N LEU A 60 -20.07 7.56 43.93
CA LEU A 60 -20.32 8.19 42.63
C LEU A 60 -19.03 8.73 42.01
N GLN A 61 -18.16 9.35 42.81
CA GLN A 61 -16.86 9.83 42.36
C GLN A 61 -15.98 8.66 41.91
N ASN A 62 -15.84 7.62 42.74
CA ASN A 62 -15.04 6.44 42.40
C ASN A 62 -15.57 5.74 41.13
N ILE A 63 -16.88 5.62 40.96
CA ILE A 63 -17.48 5.02 39.75
C ILE A 63 -17.25 5.92 38.52
N GLY A 64 -17.33 7.24 38.68
CA GLY A 64 -16.98 8.18 37.62
C GLY A 64 -15.53 8.03 37.18
N GLU A 65 -14.60 8.04 38.14
CA GLU A 65 -13.17 7.83 37.89
C GLU A 65 -12.90 6.47 37.19
N LEU A 66 -13.53 5.39 37.65
CA LEU A 66 -13.39 4.06 37.03
C LEU A 66 -13.97 3.98 35.60
N VAL A 67 -15.09 4.67 35.33
CA VAL A 67 -15.70 4.71 34.00
C VAL A 67 -14.83 5.53 33.04
N ASP A 68 -14.29 6.66 33.51
CA ASP A 68 -13.38 7.49 32.73
C ASP A 68 -12.06 6.75 32.44
N GLU A 69 -11.52 6.01 33.42
CA GLU A 69 -10.36 5.14 33.24
C GLU A 69 -10.63 4.00 32.24
N ASP A 70 -11.78 3.30 32.29
CA ASP A 70 -12.09 2.23 31.32
C ASP A 70 -12.24 2.78 29.88
N SER A 71 -12.91 3.91 29.73
CA SER A 71 -13.07 4.58 28.41
C SER A 71 -11.71 5.03 27.87
N TRP A 72 -10.86 5.57 28.73
CA TRP A 72 -9.49 5.95 28.43
C TRP A 72 -8.63 4.75 28.00
N LEU A 73 -8.65 3.66 28.77
CA LEU A 73 -7.91 2.43 28.47
C LEU A 73 -8.34 1.78 27.15
N ARG A 74 -9.64 1.79 26.84
CA ARG A 74 -10.16 1.32 25.54
C ARG A 74 -9.64 2.18 24.38
N GLY A 75 -9.69 3.50 24.53
CA GLY A 75 -9.14 4.42 23.53
C GLY A 75 -7.65 4.22 23.28
N GLN A 76 -6.87 3.97 24.35
CA GLN A 76 -5.46 3.62 24.20
C GLN A 76 -5.25 2.31 23.44
N LEU A 77 -6.04 1.27 23.75
CA LEU A 77 -5.94 -0.02 23.08
C LEU A 77 -6.18 0.12 21.56
N GLU A 78 -7.14 0.95 21.17
CA GLU A 78 -7.43 1.21 19.76
C GLU A 78 -6.25 1.91 19.06
N ILE A 79 -5.65 2.93 19.70
CA ILE A 79 -4.48 3.63 19.14
C ILE A 79 -3.30 2.67 18.98
N VAL A 80 -2.98 1.90 20.03
CA VAL A 80 -1.89 0.91 19.99
C VAL A 80 -2.13 -0.10 18.87
N SER A 81 -3.34 -0.64 18.74
CA SER A 81 -3.69 -1.58 17.67
C SER A 81 -3.53 -0.98 16.27
N LYS A 82 -3.92 0.29 16.07
CA LYS A 82 -3.73 1.00 14.80
C LYS A 82 -2.25 1.24 14.48
N VAL A 83 -1.44 1.59 15.48
CA VAL A 83 0.01 1.77 15.30
C VAL A 83 0.69 0.44 14.96
N VAL A 84 0.35 -0.65 15.65
CA VAL A 84 0.85 -2.00 15.32
C VAL A 84 0.48 -2.39 13.89
N SER A 85 -0.78 -2.19 13.50
CA SER A 85 -1.25 -2.47 12.13
C SER A 85 -0.51 -1.63 11.08
N PHE A 86 -0.21 -0.36 11.39
CA PHE A 86 0.60 0.49 10.53
C PHE A 86 2.02 -0.04 10.37
N VAL A 87 2.69 -0.43 11.47
CA VAL A 87 4.04 -1.00 11.44
C VAL A 87 4.08 -2.28 10.59
N GLU A 88 3.09 -3.15 10.72
CA GLU A 88 2.98 -4.35 9.89
C GLU A 88 2.82 -4.02 8.40
N GLN A 89 1.96 -3.05 8.05
CA GLN A 89 1.75 -2.65 6.66
C GLN A 89 2.98 -1.96 6.07
N PHE A 90 3.66 -1.15 6.87
CA PHE A 90 4.91 -0.51 6.50
C PHE A 90 5.97 -1.57 6.16
N ASN A 91 6.20 -2.53 7.06
CA ASN A 91 7.20 -3.59 6.84
C ASN A 91 6.86 -4.44 5.61
N LYS A 92 5.58 -4.84 5.45
CA LYS A 92 5.13 -5.56 4.24
C LYS A 92 5.39 -4.77 2.95
N THR A 93 5.18 -3.47 2.97
CA THR A 93 5.42 -2.60 1.81
C THR A 93 6.91 -2.49 1.51
N THR A 94 7.72 -2.27 2.54
CA THR A 94 9.18 -2.19 2.45
C THR A 94 9.77 -3.49 1.91
N ASP A 95 9.32 -4.64 2.41
CA ASP A 95 9.72 -5.97 1.95
C ASP A 95 9.29 -6.21 0.49
N LEU A 96 8.09 -5.77 0.11
CA LEU A 96 7.61 -5.87 -1.27
C LEU A 96 8.46 -5.04 -2.23
N LEU A 97 8.78 -3.80 -1.87
CA LEU A 97 9.68 -2.95 -2.66
C LEU A 97 11.08 -3.56 -2.75
N ALA A 98 11.62 -4.05 -1.63
CA ALA A 98 12.91 -4.73 -1.57
C ALA A 98 12.94 -5.97 -2.48
N LYS A 99 11.86 -6.75 -2.49
CA LYS A 99 11.70 -7.89 -3.37
C LYS A 99 11.75 -7.45 -4.83
N TYR A 100 10.92 -6.49 -5.26
CA TYR A 100 10.88 -6.08 -6.66
C TYR A 100 12.21 -5.51 -7.18
N ILE A 101 12.94 -4.74 -6.37
CA ILE A 101 14.22 -4.16 -6.78
C ILE A 101 15.38 -5.18 -6.78
N THR A 102 15.24 -6.34 -6.14
CA THR A 102 16.30 -7.35 -6.04
C THR A 102 16.01 -8.66 -6.77
N GLU A 103 14.74 -8.96 -7.05
CA GLU A 103 14.29 -10.16 -7.74
C GLU A 103 15.00 -10.29 -9.09
N LYS A 104 15.53 -11.48 -9.39
CA LYS A 104 16.22 -11.73 -10.65
C LYS A 104 15.23 -12.20 -11.72
N PRO A 105 15.44 -11.82 -12.99
CA PRO A 105 14.66 -12.39 -14.08
C PRO A 105 14.89 -13.90 -14.17
N VAL A 106 13.87 -14.61 -14.63
CA VAL A 106 13.95 -16.05 -14.90
C VAL A 106 14.60 -16.23 -16.28
N ASP A 107 15.71 -16.94 -16.33
CA ASP A 107 16.40 -17.24 -17.59
C ASP A 107 15.53 -18.16 -18.46
N GLY A 108 15.43 -17.84 -19.75
CA GLY A 108 14.56 -18.58 -20.69
C GLY A 108 13.07 -18.55 -20.34
N ALA A 109 12.58 -17.50 -19.67
CA ALA A 109 11.17 -17.38 -19.30
C ALA A 109 10.23 -17.53 -20.51
N THR A 110 9.29 -18.49 -20.43
CA THR A 110 8.27 -18.73 -21.46
C THR A 110 6.84 -18.45 -20.98
N THR A 111 6.63 -18.32 -19.67
CA THR A 111 5.33 -17.97 -19.09
C THR A 111 5.25 -16.49 -18.79
N GLU A 112 4.06 -15.89 -18.90
CA GLU A 112 3.85 -14.47 -18.59
C GLU A 112 4.26 -14.13 -17.14
N ALA A 113 3.98 -15.04 -16.20
CA ALA A 113 4.35 -14.86 -14.80
C ALA A 113 5.87 -14.83 -14.59
N ASP A 114 6.62 -15.66 -15.33
CA ASP A 114 8.09 -15.68 -15.23
C ASP A 114 8.73 -14.50 -15.95
N MET A 115 8.13 -14.04 -17.06
CA MET A 115 8.57 -12.84 -17.77
C MET A 115 8.45 -11.58 -16.90
N LYS A 116 7.47 -11.53 -16.00
CA LYS A 116 7.27 -10.39 -15.07
C LYS A 116 8.31 -10.33 -13.94
N LYS A 117 8.95 -11.45 -13.60
CA LYS A 117 9.91 -11.51 -12.50
C LYS A 117 11.16 -10.71 -12.84
N GLY A 118 11.63 -9.92 -11.89
CA GLY A 118 12.86 -9.13 -12.03
C GLY A 118 12.83 -8.02 -13.08
N ILE A 119 11.67 -7.70 -13.68
CA ILE A 119 11.51 -6.53 -14.56
C ILE A 119 11.91 -5.24 -13.83
N LEU A 120 11.60 -5.16 -12.54
CA LEU A 120 11.85 -4.00 -11.68
C LEU A 120 13.19 -4.09 -10.94
N LYS A 121 14.04 -5.06 -11.30
CA LYS A 121 15.33 -5.22 -10.65
C LYS A 121 16.21 -4.00 -10.90
N GLY A 122 16.72 -3.42 -9.82
CA GLY A 122 17.56 -2.21 -9.89
C GLY A 122 16.80 -0.95 -10.27
N ASP A 123 15.47 -0.97 -10.21
CA ASP A 123 14.63 0.20 -10.45
C ASP A 123 14.95 1.32 -9.46
N TRP A 124 15.45 2.44 -10.00
CA TRP A 124 15.90 3.57 -9.20
C TRP A 124 14.74 4.32 -8.53
N ASP A 125 13.59 4.43 -9.20
CA ASP A 125 12.43 5.14 -8.65
C ASP A 125 11.87 4.38 -7.43
N LEU A 126 11.78 3.05 -7.53
CA LEU A 126 11.35 2.20 -6.42
C LEU A 126 12.36 2.21 -5.25
N ALA A 127 13.65 2.14 -5.56
CA ALA A 127 14.69 2.23 -4.53
C ALA A 127 14.68 3.60 -3.83
N SER A 128 14.50 4.68 -4.60
CA SER A 128 14.37 6.05 -4.08
C SER A 128 13.11 6.21 -3.23
N ALA A 129 11.99 5.61 -3.66
CA ALA A 129 10.74 5.68 -2.92
C ALA A 129 10.80 4.93 -1.59
N LYS A 130 11.39 3.74 -1.58
CA LYS A 130 11.66 2.97 -0.35
C LYS A 130 12.48 3.80 0.64
N SER A 131 13.58 4.41 0.17
CA SER A 131 14.43 5.28 0.99
C SER A 131 13.68 6.51 1.53
N SER A 132 12.86 7.15 0.69
CA SER A 132 12.09 8.34 1.06
C SER A 132 11.01 8.04 2.09
N ILE A 133 10.28 6.92 1.94
CA ILE A 133 9.27 6.45 2.91
C ILE A 133 9.95 6.19 4.26
N ARG A 134 11.09 5.50 4.25
CA ARG A 134 11.88 5.23 5.45
C ARG A 134 12.35 6.52 6.14
N MET A 135 12.93 7.45 5.38
CA MET A 135 13.42 8.73 5.90
C MET A 135 12.29 9.59 6.47
N LYS A 136 11.10 9.58 5.86
CA LYS A 136 9.94 10.32 6.37
C LYS A 136 9.35 9.72 7.65
N THR A 137 9.48 8.41 7.82
CA THR A 137 9.00 7.69 9.01
C THR A 137 9.96 7.82 10.18
N THR A 138 11.26 7.75 9.93
CA THR A 138 12.31 7.77 10.97
C THR A 138 12.92 9.16 11.19
N GLY A 139 12.64 10.11 10.29
CA GLY A 139 13.15 11.46 10.32
C GLY A 139 12.36 12.39 11.21
N TYR A 140 12.87 13.62 11.32
CA TYR A 140 12.31 14.66 12.16
C TYR A 140 10.96 15.18 11.63
N LEU A 141 9.92 15.12 12.45
CA LEU A 141 8.54 15.43 12.03
C LEU A 141 8.16 16.87 12.30
N ASP A 142 8.53 17.46 13.44
CA ASP A 142 8.08 18.82 13.75
C ASP A 142 9.03 19.60 14.67
N THR A 143 9.37 20.83 14.27
CA THR A 143 10.18 21.78 15.06
C THR A 143 9.33 22.61 16.03
N THR A 144 8.00 22.54 15.92
CA THR A 144 7.05 23.35 16.71
C THR A 144 6.49 22.61 17.93
N GLN A 145 6.58 21.27 17.97
CA GLN A 145 6.14 20.47 19.12
C GLN A 145 7.16 20.47 20.26
N THR A 146 6.63 20.43 21.48
CA THR A 146 7.44 20.67 22.69
C THR A 146 7.94 19.40 23.35
N VAL A 147 7.20 18.30 23.23
CA VAL A 147 7.51 17.04 23.93
C VAL A 147 8.00 15.95 22.98
N TYR A 148 7.18 15.57 21.99
CA TYR A 148 7.49 14.48 21.05
C TYR A 148 7.75 15.03 19.65
N LYS A 149 8.90 14.67 19.06
CA LYS A 149 9.40 15.28 17.83
C LYS A 149 9.66 14.27 16.71
N ILE A 150 9.86 13.01 17.09
CA ILE A 150 10.06 11.87 16.20
C ILE A 150 9.24 10.67 16.68
N LEU A 151 8.88 9.78 15.76
CA LEU A 151 8.14 8.56 16.11
C LEU A 151 8.91 7.66 17.11
N ALA A 152 10.25 7.75 17.12
CA ALA A 152 11.07 7.05 18.10
C ALA A 152 10.82 7.50 19.55
N ASP A 153 10.37 8.74 19.77
CA ASP A 153 10.06 9.24 21.11
C ASP A 153 8.85 8.53 21.72
N ILE A 154 7.94 8.05 20.86
CA ILE A 154 6.74 7.29 21.24
C ILE A 154 6.90 5.77 21.05
N GLY A 155 8.13 5.31 20.77
CA GLY A 155 8.45 3.88 20.71
C GLY A 155 8.35 3.24 19.33
N ILE A 156 8.24 4.01 18.24
CA ILE A 156 8.32 3.45 16.89
C ILE A 156 9.73 3.70 16.34
N THR A 157 10.52 2.64 16.21
CA THR A 157 11.96 2.69 15.87
C THR A 157 12.28 1.80 14.68
N SER A 158 13.47 1.93 14.09
CA SER A 158 13.96 0.94 13.13
C SER A 158 14.33 -0.36 13.85
N GLU A 159 13.95 -1.51 13.29
CA GLU A 159 14.11 -2.86 13.90
C GLU A 159 15.56 -3.20 14.24
N ALA A 160 16.52 -2.77 13.41
CA ALA A 160 17.93 -3.00 13.66
C ALA A 160 18.80 -1.85 13.13
N THR A 161 19.84 -1.51 13.89
CA THR A 161 20.92 -0.64 13.44
C THR A 161 22.24 -1.35 13.69
N VAL A 162 22.98 -1.68 12.63
CA VAL A 162 24.30 -2.30 12.72
C VAL A 162 25.31 -1.36 12.05
N GLY A 163 26.04 -0.59 12.86
CA GLY A 163 26.95 0.44 12.37
C GLY A 163 26.20 1.54 11.63
N THR A 164 26.53 1.76 10.35
CA THR A 164 25.83 2.73 9.48
C THR A 164 24.62 2.12 8.74
N LEU A 165 24.44 0.80 8.82
CA LEU A 165 23.32 0.12 8.20
C LEU A 165 22.13 0.20 9.14
N VAL A 166 21.06 0.85 8.68
CA VAL A 166 19.80 0.87 9.39
C VAL A 166 18.81 0.03 8.59
N SER A 167 18.10 -0.85 9.28
CA SER A 167 17.03 -1.66 8.70
C SER A 167 16.02 -0.76 7.98
N ASP A 168 15.47 -1.30 6.89
CA ASP A 168 14.37 -0.65 6.21
C ASP A 168 13.05 -0.82 6.96
N ASN A 169 12.97 -1.83 7.84
CA ASN A 169 11.79 -2.15 8.64
C ASN A 169 11.80 -1.41 9.98
N ILE A 170 10.60 -1.19 10.51
CA ILE A 170 10.35 -0.56 11.81
C ILE A 170 9.69 -1.53 12.78
N GLU A 171 9.79 -1.22 14.05
CA GLU A 171 9.19 -1.94 15.17
C GLU A 171 8.46 -0.96 16.09
N VAL A 172 7.61 -1.50 16.97
CA VAL A 172 6.89 -0.72 17.98
C VAL A 172 7.11 -1.30 19.38
N ASP A 173 7.61 -0.48 20.27
CA ASP A 173 7.58 -0.71 21.72
C ASP A 173 6.23 -0.25 22.26
N GLU A 174 5.30 -1.20 22.41
CA GLU A 174 3.97 -0.93 22.95
C GLU A 174 4.00 -0.33 24.35
N ALA A 175 4.98 -0.69 25.19
CA ALA A 175 5.08 -0.18 26.55
C ALA A 175 5.45 1.31 26.53
N LYS A 176 6.42 1.68 25.70
CA LYS A 176 6.81 3.09 25.50
C LYS A 176 5.68 3.90 24.84
N LEU A 177 4.95 3.31 23.89
CA LEU A 177 3.79 3.95 23.27
C LEU A 177 2.66 4.21 24.29
N ARG A 178 2.33 3.22 25.12
CA ARG A 178 1.34 3.36 26.20
C ARG A 178 1.78 4.39 27.23
N GLN A 179 3.07 4.42 27.58
CA GLN A 179 3.63 5.43 28.47
C GLN A 179 3.50 6.83 27.86
N ALA A 180 3.81 7.00 26.57
CA ALA A 180 3.66 8.29 25.90
C ALA A 180 2.20 8.75 25.85
N LEU A 181 1.26 7.84 25.56
CA LEU A 181 -0.17 8.12 25.57
C LEU A 181 -0.69 8.52 26.96
N ASN A 182 -0.19 7.89 28.03
CA ASN A 182 -0.52 8.26 29.41
C ASN A 182 0.05 9.62 29.83
N ASN A 183 1.24 9.96 29.33
CA ASN A 183 1.90 11.23 29.67
C ASN A 183 1.24 12.42 28.97
N ASP A 184 1.09 12.36 27.64
CA ASP A 184 0.43 13.41 26.86
C ASP A 184 -0.14 12.87 25.55
N LYS A 185 -1.42 12.52 25.58
CA LYS A 185 -2.14 12.08 24.37
C LYS A 185 -2.17 13.13 23.27
N THR A 186 -2.28 14.40 23.63
CA THR A 186 -2.49 15.47 22.64
C THR A 186 -1.24 15.62 21.79
N GLU A 187 -0.06 15.63 22.41
CA GLU A 187 1.22 15.66 21.71
C GLU A 187 1.45 14.38 20.87
N VAL A 188 1.07 13.20 21.38
CA VAL A 188 1.13 11.95 20.57
C VAL A 188 0.23 12.03 19.34
N ALA A 189 -1.00 12.53 19.50
CA ALA A 189 -1.95 12.69 18.39
C ALA A 189 -1.43 13.69 17.34
N ASN A 190 -0.92 14.84 17.79
CA ASN A 190 -0.33 15.85 16.91
C ASN A 190 0.87 15.28 16.14
N LEU A 191 1.73 14.50 16.80
CA LEU A 191 2.89 13.85 16.16
C LEU A 191 2.45 12.89 15.05
N LEU A 192 1.49 12.02 15.35
CA LEU A 192 0.96 11.05 14.38
C LEU A 192 0.24 11.75 13.22
N GLN A 193 -0.47 12.85 13.49
CA GLN A 193 -1.11 13.65 12.44
C GLN A 193 -0.07 14.30 11.52
N GLY A 194 0.94 14.97 12.06
CA GLY A 194 1.99 15.58 11.25
C GLY A 194 2.79 14.55 10.44
N PHE A 195 3.01 13.36 10.99
CA PHE A 195 3.54 12.22 10.25
C PHE A 195 2.63 11.82 9.08
N ALA A 196 1.33 11.62 9.36
CA ALA A 196 0.37 11.21 8.34
C ALA A 196 0.30 12.23 7.20
N GLU A 197 0.21 13.52 7.49
CA GLU A 197 0.17 14.59 6.47
C GLU A 197 1.43 14.61 5.58
N LYS A 198 2.62 14.45 6.19
CA LYS A 198 3.88 14.39 5.44
C LYS A 198 4.00 13.14 4.56
N MET A 199 3.52 12.00 5.06
CA MET A 199 3.53 10.75 4.32
C MET A 199 2.52 10.79 3.19
N ASP A 200 1.30 11.27 3.45
CA ASP A 200 0.22 11.39 2.48
C ASP A 200 0.61 12.32 1.32
N SER A 201 1.13 13.52 1.64
CA SER A 201 1.63 14.46 0.62
C SER A 201 2.71 13.84 -0.27
N TYR A 202 3.58 13.01 0.34
CA TYR A 202 4.62 12.31 -0.41
C TYR A 202 4.02 11.22 -1.30
N LEU A 203 3.17 10.35 -0.74
CA LEU A 203 2.54 9.27 -1.51
C LEU A 203 1.72 9.84 -2.66
N GLU A 204 0.95 10.91 -2.43
CA GLU A 204 0.22 11.61 -3.49
C GLU A 204 1.16 12.07 -4.61
N SER A 205 2.30 12.70 -4.28
CA SER A 205 3.27 13.14 -5.29
C SER A 205 3.88 11.99 -6.12
N GLN A 206 3.83 10.76 -5.60
CA GLN A 206 4.36 9.58 -6.29
C GLN A 206 3.28 8.80 -7.05
N THR A 207 2.08 8.66 -6.49
CA THR A 207 1.06 7.69 -6.97
C THR A 207 -0.19 8.34 -7.55
N LYS A 208 -0.35 9.67 -7.46
CA LYS A 208 -1.54 10.36 -7.95
C LYS A 208 -1.84 10.02 -9.41
N VAL A 209 -3.05 9.52 -9.63
CA VAL A 209 -3.59 9.24 -10.96
C VAL A 209 -4.18 10.51 -11.54
N SER A 210 -3.78 10.87 -12.74
CA SER A 210 -4.28 12.06 -13.44
C SER A 210 -4.13 11.89 -14.94
N MET A 211 -5.17 12.27 -15.70
CA MET A 211 -5.10 12.33 -17.16
C MET A 211 -4.20 13.45 -17.68
N VAL A 212 -3.88 14.43 -16.83
CA VAL A 212 -2.91 15.49 -17.11
C VAL A 212 -1.55 15.07 -16.55
N ASP A 213 -0.58 14.84 -17.44
CA ASP A 213 0.76 14.34 -17.10
C ASP A 213 1.48 15.19 -16.01
N THR A 214 1.39 16.51 -16.11
CA THR A 214 1.99 17.43 -15.13
C THR A 214 1.35 17.34 -13.73
N MET A 215 0.14 16.80 -13.63
CA MET A 215 -0.59 16.62 -12.37
C MET A 215 -0.53 15.18 -11.85
N ALA A 216 0.02 14.25 -12.63
CA ALA A 216 0.22 12.88 -12.22
C ALA A 216 1.42 12.74 -11.28
N GLY A 217 1.36 11.71 -10.43
CA GLY A 217 2.49 11.29 -9.62
C GLY A 217 3.60 10.67 -10.48
N ASN A 218 4.82 10.65 -9.97
CA ASN A 218 6.00 10.14 -10.69
C ASN A 218 5.80 8.73 -11.28
N PHE A 219 5.24 7.80 -10.50
CA PHE A 219 5.02 6.43 -10.97
C PHE A 219 3.96 6.37 -12.07
N TYR A 220 2.91 7.18 -11.97
CA TYR A 220 1.85 7.21 -12.98
C TYR A 220 2.35 7.83 -14.29
N ARG A 221 3.16 8.90 -14.23
CA ARG A 221 3.82 9.45 -15.43
C ARG A 221 4.67 8.41 -16.17
N ARG A 222 5.39 7.58 -15.42
CA ARG A 222 6.18 6.50 -16.01
C ARG A 222 5.31 5.44 -16.69
N ILE A 223 4.15 5.13 -16.11
CA ILE A 223 3.17 4.23 -16.74
C ILE A 223 2.69 4.83 -18.07
N LEU A 224 2.27 6.11 -18.09
CA LEU A 224 1.86 6.79 -19.32
C LEU A 224 2.97 6.77 -20.39
N GLY A 225 4.22 7.03 -20.00
CA GLY A 225 5.34 6.97 -20.93
C GLY A 225 5.61 5.57 -21.50
N ILE A 226 5.34 4.51 -20.72
CA ILE A 226 5.42 3.12 -21.19
C ILE A 226 4.27 2.83 -22.16
N ASP A 227 3.05 3.30 -21.87
CA ASP A 227 1.90 3.13 -22.77
C ASP A 227 2.15 3.81 -24.12
N ASP A 228 2.68 5.04 -24.13
CA ASP A 228 3.09 5.73 -25.36
C ASP A 228 4.20 4.99 -26.12
N GLN A 229 5.10 4.30 -25.40
CA GLN A 229 6.13 3.48 -26.04
C GLN A 229 5.54 2.24 -26.68
N GLN A 230 4.53 1.61 -26.06
CA GLN A 230 3.82 0.47 -26.63
C GLN A 230 3.13 0.89 -27.93
N GLU A 231 2.40 2.01 -27.93
CA GLU A 231 1.71 2.51 -29.14
C GLU A 231 2.70 2.75 -30.30
N ARG A 232 3.85 3.38 -30.03
CA ARG A 232 4.90 3.56 -31.05
C ARG A 232 5.51 2.24 -31.54
N ILE A 233 5.60 1.22 -30.69
CA ILE A 233 6.08 -0.10 -31.10
C ILE A 233 5.06 -0.76 -32.02
N ASP A 234 3.77 -0.66 -31.69
CA ASP A 234 2.68 -1.20 -32.51
C ASP A 234 2.64 -0.55 -33.90
N ASP A 235 2.79 0.77 -33.99
CA ASP A 235 2.90 1.49 -35.27
C ASP A 235 4.10 1.03 -36.11
N ASN A 236 5.23 0.78 -35.45
CA ASN A 236 6.43 0.27 -36.12
C ASN A 236 6.20 -1.16 -36.63
N ILE A 237 5.55 -2.02 -35.85
CA ILE A 237 5.21 -3.38 -36.25
C ILE A 237 4.35 -3.35 -37.51
N SER A 238 3.28 -2.56 -37.53
CA SER A 238 2.41 -2.41 -38.70
C SER A 238 3.20 -1.94 -39.94
N THR A 239 4.08 -0.95 -39.78
CA THR A 239 4.94 -0.48 -40.89
C THR A 239 5.89 -1.58 -41.39
N TRP A 240 6.38 -2.46 -40.52
CA TRP A 240 7.23 -3.59 -40.90
C TRP A 240 6.45 -4.69 -41.61
N GLU A 241 5.23 -4.96 -41.19
CA GLU A 241 4.33 -5.91 -41.84
C GLU A 241 4.08 -5.50 -43.31
N ASP A 242 3.73 -4.23 -43.55
CA ASP A 242 3.55 -3.67 -44.91
C ASP A 242 4.80 -3.83 -45.78
N ARG A 243 5.99 -3.60 -45.19
CA ARG A 243 7.27 -3.73 -45.91
C ARG A 243 7.59 -5.18 -46.26
N ILE A 244 7.28 -6.12 -45.36
CA ILE A 244 7.47 -7.55 -45.60
C ILE A 244 6.55 -8.02 -46.73
N GLU A 245 5.30 -7.57 -46.75
CA GLU A 245 4.35 -7.88 -47.81
C GLU A 245 4.84 -7.35 -49.18
N ALA A 246 5.25 -6.08 -49.25
CA ALA A 246 5.79 -5.50 -50.49
C ALA A 246 7.06 -6.22 -50.97
N LEU A 247 7.91 -6.68 -50.04
CA LEU A 247 9.11 -7.44 -50.36
C LEU A 247 8.77 -8.85 -50.86
N GLU A 248 7.77 -9.50 -50.29
CA GLU A 248 7.23 -10.77 -50.79
C GLU A 248 6.72 -10.60 -52.22
N GLU A 249 5.90 -9.59 -52.48
CA GLU A 249 5.36 -9.30 -53.82
C GLU A 249 6.49 -9.07 -54.83
N ARG A 250 7.49 -8.27 -54.46
CA ARG A 250 8.67 -8.02 -55.31
C ARG A 250 9.41 -9.31 -55.64
N TYR A 251 9.64 -10.18 -54.66
CA TYR A 251 10.33 -11.45 -54.89
C TYR A 251 9.50 -12.41 -55.74
N ARG A 252 8.17 -12.47 -55.55
CA ARG A 252 7.26 -13.24 -56.43
C ARG A 252 7.40 -12.78 -57.88
N ASN A 253 7.35 -11.47 -58.12
CA ASN A 253 7.50 -10.89 -59.46
C ASN A 253 8.88 -11.20 -60.08
N GLN A 254 9.96 -11.09 -59.30
CA GLN A 254 11.31 -11.44 -59.77
C GLN A 254 11.43 -12.93 -60.13
N PHE A 255 10.82 -13.81 -59.34
CA PHE A 255 10.81 -15.23 -59.60
C PHE A 255 10.04 -15.58 -60.89
N SER A 256 8.85 -15.01 -61.08
CA SER A 256 8.06 -15.21 -62.31
C SER A 256 8.75 -14.66 -63.56
N ALA A 257 9.45 -13.53 -63.44
CA ALA A 257 10.28 -12.99 -64.54
C ALA A 257 11.47 -13.92 -64.86
N MET A 258 12.11 -14.46 -63.83
CA MET A 258 13.19 -15.44 -63.99
C MET A 258 12.71 -16.74 -64.65
N GLU A 259 11.54 -17.26 -64.27
CA GLU A 259 10.92 -18.43 -64.90
C GLU A 259 10.64 -18.17 -66.39
N SER A 260 10.08 -16.99 -66.72
CA SER A 260 9.80 -16.60 -68.10
C SER A 260 11.08 -16.49 -68.94
N TYR A 261 12.15 -15.93 -68.36
CA TYR A 261 13.46 -15.85 -69.00
C TYR A 261 14.09 -17.22 -69.22
N LEU A 262 14.03 -18.12 -68.23
CA LEU A 262 14.52 -19.50 -68.35
C LEU A 262 13.76 -20.28 -69.43
N SER A 263 12.43 -20.14 -69.49
CA SER A 263 11.60 -20.73 -70.54
C SER A 263 12.01 -20.23 -71.94
N THR A 264 12.25 -18.93 -72.05
CA THR A 264 12.74 -18.31 -73.29
C THR A 264 14.11 -18.87 -73.69
N LEU A 265 15.06 -18.95 -72.75
CA LEU A 265 16.39 -19.55 -73.01
C LEU A 265 16.30 -21.02 -73.43
N GLN A 266 15.42 -21.82 -72.83
CA GLN A 266 15.20 -23.21 -73.23
C GLN A 266 14.66 -23.32 -74.66
N SER A 267 13.72 -22.44 -75.05
CA SER A 267 13.21 -22.39 -76.42
C SER A 267 14.28 -21.98 -77.44
N GLN A 268 15.12 -21.00 -77.08
CA GLN A 268 16.24 -20.55 -77.91
C GLN A 268 17.31 -21.63 -78.08
N SER A 269 17.68 -22.30 -76.99
CA SER A 269 18.62 -23.43 -77.02
C SER A 269 18.13 -24.56 -77.93
N SER A 270 16.83 -24.88 -77.83
CA SER A 270 16.20 -25.90 -78.68
C SER A 270 16.20 -25.49 -80.16
N TYR A 271 15.94 -24.21 -80.47
CA TYR A 271 16.02 -23.67 -81.83
C TYR A 271 17.45 -23.77 -82.41
N LEU A 272 18.46 -23.39 -81.62
CA LEU A 272 19.88 -23.47 -82.02
C LEU A 272 20.31 -24.92 -82.26
N LEU A 273 19.90 -25.86 -81.41
CA LEU A 273 20.16 -27.29 -81.61
C LEU A 273 19.51 -27.82 -82.90
N ASN A 274 18.27 -27.41 -83.19
CA ASN A 274 17.59 -27.80 -84.42
C ASN A 274 18.27 -27.22 -85.67
N GLN A 275 18.71 -25.96 -85.63
CA GLN A 275 19.52 -25.34 -86.68
C GLN A 275 20.83 -26.10 -86.92
N LEU A 276 21.56 -26.41 -85.84
CA LEU A 276 22.82 -27.16 -85.91
C LEU A 276 22.63 -28.57 -86.48
N ASN A 277 21.58 -29.28 -86.07
CA ASN A 277 21.22 -30.60 -86.59
C ASN A 277 20.86 -30.57 -88.09
N ASN A 278 20.23 -29.49 -88.56
CA ASN A 278 19.92 -29.34 -89.98
C ASN A 278 21.16 -29.01 -90.81
N LEU A 279 22.10 -28.21 -90.29
CA LEU A 279 23.38 -27.92 -90.94
C LEU A 279 24.27 -29.17 -91.06
N THR A 280 24.32 -30.01 -90.03
CA THR A 280 25.06 -31.29 -90.04
C THR A 280 24.42 -32.36 -90.94
N LYS A 281 23.08 -32.38 -91.06
CA LYS A 281 22.40 -33.22 -92.07
C LYS A 281 22.65 -32.75 -93.50
N SER A 282 22.70 -31.43 -93.73
CA SER A 282 23.05 -30.85 -95.04
C SER A 282 24.50 -31.17 -95.45
N SER A 283 25.46 -31.13 -94.51
CA SER A 283 26.87 -31.45 -94.83
C SER A 283 27.10 -32.94 -95.14
N SER A 284 26.36 -33.85 -94.48
CA SER A 284 26.41 -35.30 -94.77
C SER A 284 25.71 -35.71 -96.08
N SER A 285 24.74 -34.92 -96.54
CA SER A 285 24.08 -35.09 -97.86
C SER A 285 24.94 -34.62 -99.04
N SER A 286 25.92 -33.74 -98.83
CA SER A 286 26.78 -33.20 -99.89
C SER A 286 28.08 -34.00 -100.11
N SER A 287 28.28 -35.11 -99.38
CA SER A 287 29.51 -35.94 -99.43
C SER A 287 29.26 -37.36 -99.96
N LYS A 288 28.21 -37.57 -100.78
CA LYS A 288 27.95 -38.81 -101.52
C LYS A 288 28.12 -38.60 -103.01
#